data_AF-A0A1B6K3G0-F1
#
_entry.id   AF-A0A1B6K3G0-F1
#
_cell.length_a   1.000
_cell.length_b   1.000
_cell.length_c   1.000
_cell.angle_alpha   90.00
_cell.angle_beta   90.00
_cell.angle_gamma   90.00
#
_symmetry.space_group_name_H-M   'P 1'
#
loop_
_entity.id
_entity.type
_entity.pdbx_description
1 polymer ?
#
loop_
_entity_poly.entity_id
_entity_poly.type
_entity_poly.pdbx_seq_one_letter_code
_entity_poly.pdbx_strand_id
1 'polypeptide(L)'
;MEAVPRLPMICFDLKISPDRQPTDFGKLKQYIRDFYHEDPESYSAEIHKLEALRATAMRPASDVTGCSVLEKYYCQLHSLQSRFPMGKDGAAAVNFTWRDTYANMVCTLADIRFEIVSVLYNIGALHSQLGASDGRSTSEGLKLACTHFQCAAWAFQHLKDTYPQPAGVDLAPDLMQFMYQVCLAQ
;
A
#
# COMPACT_ATOMS: atom_id res chain seq x y z
N MET A 1 -17.91 -26.28 -23.77
CA MET A 1 -17.80 -25.26 -22.70
C MET A 1 -16.65 -24.25 -22.93
N GLU A 2 -15.84 -24.40 -24.00
CA GLU A 2 -14.66 -23.55 -24.28
C GLU A 2 -14.97 -22.16 -24.88
N ALA A 3 -16.18 -21.93 -25.38
CA ALA A 3 -16.59 -20.67 -26.02
C ALA A 3 -17.59 -19.84 -25.20
N VAL A 4 -17.68 -20.08 -23.88
CA VAL A 4 -18.56 -19.30 -23.01
C VAL A 4 -17.99 -17.88 -22.87
N PRO A 5 -18.79 -16.81 -23.12
CA PRO A 5 -18.35 -15.44 -22.90
C PRO A 5 -17.81 -15.24 -21.49
N ARG A 6 -16.66 -14.57 -21.38
CA ARG A 6 -16.04 -14.28 -20.07
C ARG A 6 -16.86 -13.22 -19.36
N LEU A 7 -17.24 -13.51 -18.12
CA LEU A 7 -17.93 -12.55 -17.26
C LEU A 7 -16.97 -11.41 -16.88
N PRO A 8 -17.47 -10.18 -16.68
CA PRO A 8 -16.67 -9.10 -16.13
C PRO A 8 -16.20 -9.45 -14.71
N MET A 9 -15.00 -8.99 -14.36
CA MET A 9 -14.42 -9.16 -13.04
C MET A 9 -14.53 -7.86 -12.24
N ILE A 10 -14.69 -7.97 -10.93
CA ILE A 10 -14.68 -6.87 -9.97
C ILE A 10 -13.24 -6.59 -9.57
N CYS A 11 -12.87 -5.30 -9.60
CA CYS A 11 -11.63 -4.78 -9.05
C CYS A 11 -11.93 -3.64 -8.06
N PHE A 12 -10.90 -3.26 -7.30
CA PHE A 12 -11.00 -2.22 -6.27
C PHE A 12 -10.14 -1.01 -6.64
N ASP A 13 -10.60 0.17 -6.25
CA ASP A 13 -9.87 1.41 -6.47
C ASP A 13 -8.71 1.54 -5.48
N LEU A 14 -7.60 2.14 -5.95
CA LEU A 14 -6.47 2.49 -5.10
C LEU A 14 -6.85 3.64 -4.17
N LYS A 15 -6.38 3.58 -2.93
CA LYS A 15 -6.36 4.72 -2.01
C LYS A 15 -5.45 5.81 -2.54
N ILE A 16 -5.80 7.05 -2.23
CA ILE A 16 -5.07 8.25 -2.66
C ILE A 16 -4.47 8.94 -1.45
N SER A 17 -3.17 9.18 -1.47
CA SER A 17 -2.53 10.14 -0.57
C SER A 17 -2.59 11.54 -1.18
N PRO A 18 -3.24 12.54 -0.54
CA PRO A 18 -3.40 13.86 -1.12
C PRO A 18 -2.08 14.64 -1.25
N ASP A 19 -1.82 15.28 -2.40
CA ASP A 19 -0.57 16.05 -2.61
C ASP A 19 -0.47 17.32 -1.76
N ARG A 20 -1.59 17.81 -1.22
CA ARG A 20 -1.65 19.10 -0.49
C ARG A 20 -0.87 19.07 0.83
N GLN A 21 -0.56 17.89 1.36
CA GLN A 21 0.23 17.69 2.56
C GLN A 21 1.28 16.60 2.29
N PRO A 22 2.43 16.97 1.71
CA PRO A 22 3.49 16.00 1.48
C PRO A 22 3.97 15.42 2.81
N THR A 23 4.22 14.12 2.83
CA THR A 23 4.84 13.44 3.96
C THR A 23 6.28 13.91 4.12
N ASP A 24 6.59 14.47 5.29
CA ASP A 24 7.92 14.97 5.64
C ASP A 24 8.65 13.96 6.54
N PHE A 25 9.78 13.43 6.05
CA PHE A 25 10.63 12.50 6.80
C PHE A 25 11.71 13.21 7.63
N GLY A 26 11.66 14.55 7.77
CA GLY A 26 12.60 15.33 8.59
C GLY A 26 12.67 14.91 10.06
N LYS A 27 11.63 14.26 10.59
CA LYS A 27 11.66 13.64 11.93
C LYS A 27 12.72 12.55 12.07
N LEU A 28 13.08 11.87 10.98
CA LEU A 28 14.19 10.91 10.97
C LEU A 28 15.52 11.62 11.23
N LYS A 29 15.77 12.76 10.58
CA LYS A 29 16.98 13.57 10.79
C LYS A 29 17.09 14.04 12.25
N GLN A 30 15.98 14.49 12.83
CA GLN A 30 15.95 14.86 14.24
C GLN A 30 16.32 13.68 15.15
N TYR A 31 15.74 12.50 14.91
CA TYR A 31 16.04 11.30 15.68
C TYR A 31 17.50 10.82 15.51
N ILE A 32 18.06 10.92 14.30
CA ILE A 32 19.48 10.60 14.03
C ILE A 32 20.41 11.47 14.87
N ARG A 33 20.14 12.77 14.94
CA ARG A 33 20.92 13.69 15.79
C ARG A 33 20.79 13.34 17.27
N ASP A 34 19.55 13.19 17.73
CA ASP A 34 19.24 13.19 19.16
C ASP A 34 19.54 11.84 19.80
N PHE A 35 19.33 10.73 19.09
CA PHE A 35 19.49 9.36 19.61
C PHE A 35 20.76 8.66 19.11
N TYR A 36 21.06 8.77 17.81
CA TYR A 36 22.25 8.12 17.23
C TYR A 36 23.51 8.98 17.36
N HIS A 37 23.37 10.28 17.68
CA HIS A 37 24.48 11.24 17.80
C HIS A 37 25.33 11.33 16.53
N GLU A 38 24.70 11.14 15.38
CA GLU A 38 25.32 11.24 14.06
C GLU A 38 24.89 12.53 13.35
N ASP A 39 25.65 12.93 12.33
CA ASP A 39 25.29 14.08 11.50
C ASP A 39 24.08 13.73 10.60
N PRO A 40 22.92 14.38 10.76
CA PRO A 40 21.73 14.07 9.97
C PRO A 40 21.89 14.35 8.47
N GLU A 41 22.81 15.24 8.10
CA GLU A 41 23.04 15.57 6.69
C GLU A 41 23.76 14.46 5.94
N SER A 42 24.45 13.55 6.65
CA SER A 42 25.06 12.36 6.06
C SER A 42 24.03 11.38 5.47
N TYR A 43 22.76 11.50 5.89
CA TYR A 43 21.64 10.65 5.45
C TYR A 43 20.67 11.35 4.48
N SER A 44 21.01 12.57 4.04
CA SER A 44 20.14 13.35 3.16
C SER A 44 19.85 12.60 1.86
N ALA A 45 20.84 11.97 1.23
CA ALA A 45 20.64 11.27 -0.04
C ALA A 45 19.65 10.08 0.08
N GLU A 46 19.72 9.34 1.18
CA GLU A 46 18.86 8.19 1.48
C GLU A 46 17.42 8.63 1.74
N ILE A 47 17.24 9.72 2.49
CA ILE A 47 15.91 10.31 2.74
C ILE A 47 15.28 10.81 1.43
N HIS A 48 16.05 11.47 0.56
CA HIS A 48 15.54 11.90 -0.75
C HIS A 48 15.15 10.70 -1.64
N LYS A 49 15.91 9.59 -1.60
CA LYS A 49 15.56 8.35 -2.31
C LYS A 49 14.26 7.75 -1.77
N LEU A 50 14.05 7.78 -0.47
CA LEU A 50 12.81 7.32 0.17
C LEU A 50 11.61 8.17 -0.25
N GLU A 51 11.75 9.49 -0.23
CA GLU A 51 10.72 10.44 -0.64
C GLU A 51 10.36 10.27 -2.12
N ALA A 52 11.35 10.10 -2.99
CA ALA A 52 11.13 9.83 -4.42
C ALA A 52 10.43 8.47 -4.64
N LEU A 53 10.82 7.43 -3.89
CA LEU A 53 10.17 6.13 -3.94
C LEU A 53 8.70 6.23 -3.49
N ARG A 54 8.44 6.95 -2.39
CA ARG A 54 7.08 7.22 -1.93
C ARG A 54 6.27 7.94 -3.00
N ALA A 55 6.80 9.02 -3.58
CA ALA A 55 6.12 9.80 -4.61
C ALA A 55 5.71 8.92 -5.80
N THR A 56 6.58 7.99 -6.21
CA THR A 56 6.29 7.01 -7.27
C THR A 56 5.23 6.00 -6.82
N ALA A 57 5.30 5.51 -5.58
CA ALA A 57 4.34 4.55 -5.01
C ALA A 57 2.95 5.14 -4.78
N MET A 58 2.80 6.47 -4.61
CA MET A 58 1.49 7.12 -4.50
C MET A 58 0.77 7.25 -5.84
N ARG A 59 1.49 7.09 -6.96
CA ARG A 59 0.96 7.14 -8.33
C ARG A 59 1.57 6.00 -9.16
N PRO A 60 1.31 4.73 -8.78
CA PRO A 60 1.90 3.61 -9.48
C PRO A 60 1.33 3.52 -10.89
N ALA A 61 2.13 3.01 -11.83
CA ALA A 61 1.63 2.64 -13.15
C ALA A 61 0.60 1.50 -13.04
N SER A 62 -0.38 1.48 -13.93
CA SER A 62 -1.39 0.41 -13.99
C SER A 62 -0.84 -0.84 -14.70
N ASP A 63 0.31 -1.33 -14.24
CA ASP A 63 1.00 -2.50 -14.76
C ASP A 63 1.83 -3.22 -13.67
N VAL A 64 2.56 -4.26 -14.04
CA VAL A 64 3.42 -5.04 -13.13
C VAL A 64 4.56 -4.20 -12.52
N THR A 65 5.01 -3.13 -13.20
CA THR A 65 6.05 -2.24 -12.66
C THR A 65 5.51 -1.42 -11.51
N GLY A 66 4.23 -1.01 -11.57
CA GLY A 66 3.53 -0.39 -10.46
C GLY A 66 3.46 -1.29 -9.22
N CYS A 67 3.21 -2.60 -9.41
CA CYS A 67 3.22 -3.58 -8.32
C CYS A 67 4.61 -3.63 -7.65
N SER A 68 5.67 -3.75 -8.45
CA SER A 68 7.04 -3.79 -7.93
C SER A 68 7.44 -2.51 -7.18
N VAL A 69 6.97 -1.33 -7.61
CA VAL A 69 7.22 -0.07 -6.89
C VAL A 69 6.53 -0.05 -5.54
N LEU A 70 5.25 -0.47 -5.46
CA LEU A 70 4.50 -0.55 -4.21
C LEU A 70 5.15 -1.55 -3.24
N GLU A 71 5.50 -2.76 -3.71
CA GLU A 71 6.19 -3.79 -2.92
C GLU A 71 7.54 -3.30 -2.40
N LYS A 72 8.32 -2.62 -3.25
CA LYS A 72 9.60 -2.02 -2.83
C LYS A 72 9.39 -0.98 -1.74
N TYR A 73 8.39 -0.12 -1.87
CA TYR A 73 8.09 0.89 -0.85
C TYR A 73 7.61 0.25 0.46
N TYR A 74 6.73 -0.76 0.37
CA TYR A 74 6.28 -1.55 1.52
C TYR A 74 7.46 -2.16 2.30
N CYS A 75 8.42 -2.76 1.61
CA CYS A 75 9.64 -3.30 2.23
C CYS A 75 10.51 -2.21 2.90
N GLN A 76 10.61 -1.03 2.29
CA GLN A 76 11.34 0.10 2.90
C GLN A 76 10.66 0.61 4.16
N LEU A 77 9.33 0.65 4.22
CA LEU A 77 8.58 1.04 5.42
C LEU A 77 8.86 0.09 6.59
N HIS A 78 8.89 -1.22 6.35
CA HIS A 78 9.28 -2.21 7.36
C HIS A 78 10.74 -2.02 7.82
N SER A 79 11.64 -1.76 6.88
CA SER A 79 13.05 -1.48 7.18
C SER A 79 13.20 -0.23 8.06
N LEU A 80 12.41 0.81 7.81
CA LEU A 80 12.38 2.03 8.63
C LEU A 80 11.78 1.77 10.02
N GLN A 81 10.64 1.08 10.10
CA GLN A 81 9.99 0.74 11.36
C GLN A 81 10.92 -0.04 12.30
N SER A 82 11.79 -0.90 11.73
CA SER A 82 12.77 -1.65 12.52
C SER A 82 13.90 -0.81 13.14
N ARG A 83 14.13 0.41 12.62
CA ARG A 83 15.27 1.30 13.00
C ARG A 83 14.83 2.55 13.74
N PHE A 84 13.59 2.97 13.56
CA PHE A 84 13.05 4.22 14.08
C PHE A 84 11.73 3.96 14.82
N PRO A 85 11.52 4.54 16.01
CA PRO A 85 10.24 4.47 16.71
C PRO A 85 9.22 5.38 16.01
N MET A 86 8.66 4.89 14.88
CA MET A 86 7.71 5.62 14.03
C MET A 86 6.25 5.20 14.24
N GLY A 87 5.98 4.35 15.24
CA GLY A 87 4.62 4.04 15.65
C GLY A 87 3.95 5.23 16.33
N LYS A 88 2.66 5.09 16.66
CA LYS A 88 1.91 6.08 17.42
C LYS A 88 2.68 6.54 18.67
N ASP A 89 2.76 7.85 18.87
CA ASP A 89 3.47 8.53 19.97
C ASP A 89 5.00 8.28 20.00
N GLY A 90 5.55 7.69 18.94
CA GLY A 90 6.99 7.44 18.81
C GLY A 90 7.80 8.71 18.53
N ALA A 91 9.03 8.76 19.02
CA ALA A 91 9.91 9.92 18.90
C ALA A 91 10.26 10.30 17.44
N ALA A 92 10.15 9.35 16.51
CA ALA A 92 10.37 9.55 15.08
C ALA A 92 9.08 9.43 14.26
N ALA A 93 7.90 9.53 14.89
CA ALA A 93 6.61 9.42 14.21
C ALA A 93 6.43 10.49 13.13
N VAL A 94 5.97 10.06 11.96
CA VAL A 94 5.72 10.89 10.77
C VAL A 94 4.23 10.85 10.45
N ASN A 95 3.68 11.99 10.05
CA ASN A 95 2.28 12.10 9.64
C ASN A 95 2.08 11.51 8.23
N PHE A 96 1.17 10.55 8.13
CA PHE A 96 0.73 9.96 6.87
C PHE A 96 -0.74 10.28 6.63
N THR A 97 -1.05 10.79 5.45
CA THR A 97 -2.40 11.24 5.08
C THR A 97 -2.93 10.41 3.91
N TRP A 98 -4.10 9.80 4.12
CA TRP A 98 -4.79 8.99 3.11
C TRP A 98 -6.26 9.38 3.02
N ARG A 99 -6.80 9.29 1.81
CA ARG A 99 -8.23 9.40 1.54
C ARG A 99 -8.90 8.03 1.64
N ASP A 100 -10.05 8.02 2.26
CA ASP A 100 -10.99 6.92 2.29
C ASP A 100 -11.66 6.75 0.91
N THR A 101 -11.68 5.52 0.40
CA THR A 101 -12.21 5.17 -0.93
C THR A 101 -13.73 5.23 -1.02
N TYR A 102 -14.46 5.19 0.10
CA TYR A 102 -15.94 5.13 0.12
C TYR A 102 -16.59 6.34 0.79
N ALA A 103 -16.01 6.84 1.88
CA ALA A 103 -16.57 7.92 2.70
C ALA A 103 -16.09 9.32 2.27
N ASN A 104 -15.21 9.42 1.27
CA ASN A 104 -14.56 10.67 0.83
C ASN A 104 -13.94 11.48 1.98
N MET A 105 -13.53 10.79 3.04
CA MET A 105 -12.90 11.36 4.22
C MET A 105 -11.38 11.34 4.05
N VAL A 106 -10.69 12.33 4.61
CA VAL A 106 -9.22 12.35 4.67
C VAL A 106 -8.80 12.10 6.11
N CYS A 107 -7.93 11.10 6.32
CA CYS A 107 -7.41 10.73 7.62
C CYS A 107 -5.90 10.94 7.65
N THR A 108 -5.40 11.56 8.73
CA THR A 108 -3.98 11.78 8.97
C THR A 108 -3.60 11.14 10.30
N LEU A 109 -2.65 10.21 10.29
CA LEU A 109 -2.14 9.56 11.50
C LEU A 109 -0.61 9.62 11.56
N ALA A 110 -0.09 9.94 12.74
CA ALA A 110 1.33 9.87 13.06
C ALA A 110 1.76 8.42 13.41
N ASP A 111 1.62 7.50 12.47
CA ASP A 111 1.93 6.07 12.69
C ASP A 111 2.32 5.41 11.37
N ILE A 112 3.56 4.90 11.29
CA ILE A 112 4.05 4.18 10.11
C ILE A 112 3.20 2.97 9.74
N ARG A 113 2.52 2.35 10.72
CA ARG A 113 1.61 1.23 10.45
C ARG A 113 0.46 1.66 9.54
N PHE A 114 -0.02 2.90 9.67
CA PHE A 114 -1.06 3.42 8.80
C PHE A 114 -0.61 3.53 7.34
N GLU A 115 0.63 3.96 7.10
CA GLU A 115 1.23 3.96 5.76
C GLU A 115 1.38 2.52 5.24
N ILE A 116 1.91 1.60 6.06
CA ILE A 116 2.14 0.19 5.69
C ILE A 116 0.83 -0.47 5.23
N VAL A 117 -0.25 -0.36 6.02
CA VAL A 117 -1.52 -0.99 5.66
C VAL A 117 -2.18 -0.31 4.44
N SER A 118 -2.03 1.00 4.28
CA SER A 118 -2.58 1.70 3.12
C SER A 118 -1.86 1.35 1.82
N VAL A 119 -0.54 1.19 1.87
CA VAL A 119 0.26 0.69 0.74
C VAL A 119 -0.06 -0.77 0.44
N LEU A 120 -0.20 -1.63 1.46
CA LEU A 120 -0.58 -3.03 1.27
C LEU A 120 -1.98 -3.18 0.65
N TYR A 121 -2.93 -2.33 1.05
CA TYR A 121 -4.22 -2.24 0.38
C TYR A 121 -4.06 -1.90 -1.10
N ASN A 122 -3.22 -0.91 -1.45
CA ASN A 122 -2.98 -0.52 -2.84
C ASN A 122 -2.30 -1.62 -3.67
N ILE A 123 -1.45 -2.45 -3.06
CA ILE A 123 -0.90 -3.67 -3.71
C ILE A 123 -2.05 -4.60 -4.10
N GLY A 124 -2.98 -4.86 -3.17
CA GLY A 124 -4.15 -5.69 -3.45
C GLY A 124 -5.08 -5.10 -4.51
N ALA A 125 -5.37 -3.80 -4.40
CA ALA A 125 -6.20 -3.08 -5.35
C ALA A 125 -5.60 -3.11 -6.77
N LEU A 126 -4.30 -2.79 -6.93
CA LEU A 126 -3.64 -2.81 -8.23
C LEU A 126 -3.66 -4.21 -8.86
N HIS A 127 -3.35 -5.25 -8.08
CA HIS A 127 -3.47 -6.62 -8.57
C HIS A 127 -4.90 -6.98 -9.01
N SER A 128 -5.93 -6.57 -8.26
CA SER A 128 -7.32 -6.79 -8.67
C SER A 128 -7.65 -6.11 -10.00
N GLN A 129 -7.11 -4.90 -10.24
CA GLN A 129 -7.28 -4.17 -11.50
C GLN A 129 -6.58 -4.88 -12.67
N LEU A 130 -5.35 -5.35 -12.47
CA LEU A 130 -4.61 -6.10 -13.49
C LEU A 130 -5.33 -7.41 -13.85
N GLY A 131 -5.79 -8.16 -12.84
CA GLY A 131 -6.55 -9.39 -13.05
C GLY A 131 -7.86 -9.16 -13.81
N ALA A 132 -8.56 -8.06 -13.52
CA ALA A 132 -9.80 -7.70 -14.21
C ALA A 132 -9.58 -7.19 -15.64
N SER A 133 -8.43 -6.57 -15.92
CA SER A 133 -8.10 -5.99 -17.23
C SER A 133 -7.78 -7.02 -18.32
N ASP A 134 -7.37 -8.24 -17.96
CA ASP A 134 -7.04 -9.28 -18.93
C ASP A 134 -8.31 -9.84 -19.62
N GLY A 135 -8.27 -9.99 -20.93
CA GLY A 135 -9.39 -10.51 -21.73
C GLY A 135 -9.68 -12.01 -21.53
N ARG A 136 -8.78 -12.75 -20.86
CA ARG A 136 -8.91 -14.18 -20.52
C ARG A 136 -9.28 -15.07 -21.71
N SER A 137 -8.79 -14.68 -22.89
CA SER A 137 -9.00 -15.35 -24.17
C SER A 137 -7.91 -16.39 -24.47
N THR A 138 -6.77 -16.31 -23.77
CA THR A 138 -5.65 -17.24 -23.90
C THR A 138 -5.40 -17.99 -22.58
N SER A 139 -4.76 -19.15 -22.66
CA SER A 139 -4.34 -19.92 -21.46
C SER A 139 -3.42 -19.10 -20.56
N GLU A 140 -2.50 -18.33 -21.15
CA GLU A 140 -1.59 -17.47 -20.40
C GLU A 140 -2.31 -16.29 -19.73
N GLY A 141 -3.25 -15.64 -20.42
CA GLY A 141 -4.08 -14.58 -19.83
C GLY A 141 -4.95 -15.08 -18.68
N LEU A 142 -5.48 -16.30 -18.78
CA LEU A 142 -6.20 -16.96 -17.68
C LEU A 142 -5.31 -17.19 -16.46
N LYS A 143 -4.10 -17.73 -16.65
CA LYS A 143 -3.14 -17.95 -15.57
C LYS A 143 -2.69 -16.63 -14.93
N LEU A 144 -2.45 -15.61 -15.75
CA LEU A 144 -2.02 -14.30 -15.30
C LEU A 144 -3.11 -13.62 -14.46
N ALA A 145 -4.36 -13.61 -14.96
CA ALA A 145 -5.49 -13.06 -14.22
C ALA A 145 -5.70 -13.78 -12.87
N CYS A 146 -5.66 -15.12 -12.88
CA CYS A 146 -5.77 -15.94 -11.67
C CYS A 146 -4.62 -15.66 -10.68
N THR A 147 -3.39 -15.46 -11.17
CA THR A 147 -2.25 -15.10 -10.32
C THR A 147 -2.46 -13.73 -9.68
N HIS A 148 -2.92 -12.74 -10.44
CA HIS A 148 -3.22 -11.42 -9.91
C HIS A 148 -4.33 -11.44 -8.86
N PHE A 149 -5.43 -12.17 -9.07
CA PHE A 149 -6.48 -12.29 -8.06
C PHE A 149 -6.00 -13.01 -6.79
N GLN A 150 -5.15 -14.03 -6.92
CA GLN A 150 -4.51 -14.66 -5.75
C GLN A 150 -3.59 -13.71 -4.99
N CYS A 151 -2.77 -12.90 -5.68
CA CYS A 151 -1.94 -11.88 -5.05
C CYS A 151 -2.80 -10.81 -4.34
N ALA A 152 -3.91 -10.39 -4.97
CA ALA A 152 -4.84 -9.44 -4.36
C ALA A 152 -5.49 -10.03 -3.10
N ALA A 153 -5.96 -11.27 -3.16
CA ALA A 153 -6.52 -11.99 -2.03
C ALA A 153 -5.51 -12.06 -0.88
N TRP A 154 -4.27 -12.47 -1.16
CA TRP A 154 -3.21 -12.49 -0.16
C TRP A 154 -3.01 -11.13 0.51
N ALA A 155 -2.95 -10.04 -0.27
CA ALA A 155 -2.72 -8.71 0.28
C ALA A 155 -3.84 -8.29 1.27
N PHE A 156 -5.11 -8.49 0.90
CA PHE A 156 -6.25 -8.15 1.76
C PHE A 156 -6.32 -9.05 3.00
N GLN A 157 -6.06 -10.35 2.85
CA GLN A 157 -6.01 -11.27 3.99
C GLN A 157 -4.86 -10.93 4.94
N HIS A 158 -3.67 -10.70 4.40
CA HIS A 158 -2.49 -10.37 5.19
C HIS A 158 -2.67 -9.06 5.95
N LEU A 159 -3.28 -8.05 5.31
CA LEU A 159 -3.64 -6.78 5.97
C LEU A 159 -4.59 -7.05 7.15
N LYS A 160 -5.63 -7.86 6.93
CA LYS A 160 -6.64 -8.21 7.94
C LYS A 160 -6.04 -8.93 9.15
N ASP A 161 -5.18 -9.93 8.90
CA ASP A 161 -4.70 -10.86 9.91
C ASP A 161 -3.48 -10.33 10.68
N THR A 162 -2.69 -9.43 10.09
CA THR A 162 -1.37 -9.03 10.64
C THR A 162 -1.40 -7.70 11.37
N TYR A 163 -2.24 -6.75 10.94
CA TYR A 163 -2.18 -5.37 11.41
C TYR A 163 -3.46 -4.96 12.12
N PRO A 164 -3.40 -4.34 13.31
CA PRO A 164 -4.57 -3.67 13.87
C PRO A 164 -4.99 -2.52 12.95
N GLN A 165 -6.20 -2.58 12.41
CA GLN A 165 -6.67 -1.56 11.46
C GLN A 165 -7.22 -0.34 12.21
N PRO A 166 -6.95 0.89 11.74
CA PRO A 166 -7.50 2.08 12.37
C PRO A 166 -9.04 2.06 12.33
N ALA A 167 -9.68 2.52 13.39
CA ALA A 167 -11.14 2.66 13.40
C ALA A 167 -11.58 3.82 12.50
N GLY A 168 -12.73 3.65 11.85
CA GLY A 168 -13.34 4.72 11.05
C GLY A 168 -12.69 4.98 9.69
N VAL A 169 -11.85 4.07 9.19
CA VAL A 169 -11.33 4.11 7.81
C VAL A 169 -11.75 2.86 7.03
N ASP A 170 -11.74 2.96 5.71
CA ASP A 170 -11.90 1.92 4.68
C ASP A 170 -10.89 0.75 4.73
N LEU A 171 -10.42 0.38 5.90
CA LEU A 171 -9.55 -0.76 6.16
C LEU A 171 -10.15 -1.71 7.22
N ALA A 172 -11.45 -1.59 7.50
CA ALA A 172 -12.11 -2.43 8.49
C ALA A 172 -11.94 -3.94 8.18
N PRO A 173 -11.78 -4.82 9.19
CA PRO A 173 -11.58 -6.25 8.98
C PRO A 173 -12.63 -6.91 8.08
N ASP A 174 -13.90 -6.57 8.26
CA ASP A 174 -15.01 -7.14 7.50
C ASP A 174 -14.93 -6.76 6.01
N LEU A 175 -14.48 -5.54 5.72
CA LEU A 175 -14.27 -5.08 4.35
C LEU A 175 -13.09 -5.82 3.71
N MET A 176 -11.99 -6.00 4.43
CA MET A 176 -10.84 -6.77 3.95
C MET A 176 -11.19 -8.23 3.73
N GLN A 177 -12.01 -8.81 4.61
CA GLN A 177 -12.55 -10.16 4.46
C GLN A 177 -13.43 -10.29 3.22
N PHE A 178 -14.29 -9.30 2.96
CA PHE A 178 -15.11 -9.25 1.75
C PHE A 178 -14.23 -9.19 0.49
N MET A 179 -13.28 -8.26 0.42
CA MET A 179 -12.38 -8.11 -0.73
C MET A 179 -11.55 -9.37 -0.98
N TYR A 180 -11.03 -9.99 0.08
CA TYR A 180 -10.34 -11.28 0.01
C TYR A 180 -11.23 -12.36 -0.64
N GLN A 181 -12.47 -12.54 -0.18
CA GLN A 181 -13.37 -13.57 -0.72
C GLN A 181 -13.75 -13.29 -2.18
N VAL A 182 -13.98 -12.02 -2.52
CA VAL A 182 -14.25 -11.61 -3.91
C VAL A 182 -13.05 -11.88 -4.82
N CYS A 183 -11.83 -11.57 -4.40
CA CYS A 183 -10.64 -11.91 -5.17
C CYS A 183 -10.42 -13.42 -5.28
N LEU A 184 -10.60 -14.18 -4.20
CA LEU A 184 -10.40 -15.64 -4.23
C LEU A 184 -11.41 -16.38 -5.11
N ALA A 185 -12.62 -15.84 -5.25
CA ALA A 185 -13.68 -16.40 -6.08
C ALA A 185 -13.48 -16.14 -7.60
N GLN A 186 -12.58 -15.23 -7.98
CA GLN A 186 -12.32 -14.79 -9.36
C GLN A 186 -11.09 -15.46 -9.97
#